data_AF-A0A7W7Z403-F1
#
_entry.id   AF-A0A7W7Z403-F1
#
_cell.length_a   1.000
_cell.length_b   1.000
_cell.length_c   1.000
_cell.angle_alpha   90.00
_cell.angle_beta   90.00
_cell.angle_gamma   90.00
#
_symmetry.space_group_name_H-M   'P 1'
#
loop_
_entity.id
_entity.type
_entity.pdbx_description
1 polymer ?
#
loop_
_entity_poly.entity_id
_entity_poly.type
_entity_poly.pdbx_seq_one_letter_code
_entity_poly.pdbx_strand_id
1 'polypeptide(L)'
;MLIIVPDVNVLVARANADRAGRSSTISQKVVRQLISGTLNGEPVQLAMSFKMIDTYRGVLLQKGYDRDAAEQSAQSLIELMRYGPAGFDPYLVLGGTPDPSLRDIEDGGVLSTAYAAHANVVITDNLKDFAGQDAEGYVTSVARMADGSVRELYCLIRQRPDGKSLIVVHPADFVMWTQSGLKFSAAAIRARYAAKPQP
;
A
#
# COMPACT_ATOMS: atom_id res chain seq x y z
N MET A 1 10.08 12.24 5.54
CA MET A 1 9.95 11.58 4.22
C MET A 1 9.30 10.25 4.47
N LEU A 2 8.25 9.95 3.71
CA LEU A 2 7.47 8.73 3.80
C LEU A 2 7.84 7.80 2.65
N ILE A 3 8.33 6.62 2.97
CA ILE A 3 8.52 5.53 2.00
C ILE A 3 7.25 4.67 2.02
N ILE A 4 6.63 4.51 0.85
CA ILE A 4 5.33 3.86 0.71
C ILE A 4 5.43 2.68 -0.25
N VAL A 5 4.86 1.56 0.16
CA VAL A 5 4.70 0.36 -0.66
C VAL A 5 3.20 0.11 -0.92
N PRO A 6 2.68 0.42 -2.11
CA PRO A 6 1.32 0.02 -2.47
C PRO A 6 1.30 -1.46 -2.83
N ASP A 7 0.27 -2.16 -2.37
CA ASP A 7 -0.08 -3.49 -2.84
C ASP A 7 -0.41 -3.44 -4.35
N VAL A 8 -0.02 -4.49 -5.07
CA VAL A 8 -0.29 -4.66 -6.50
C VAL A 8 -1.79 -4.54 -6.79
N ASN A 9 -2.64 -5.09 -5.92
CA ASN A 9 -4.10 -5.04 -6.10
C ASN A 9 -4.65 -3.61 -6.13
N VAL A 10 -4.06 -2.69 -5.37
CA VAL A 10 -4.45 -1.27 -5.37
C VAL A 10 -4.11 -0.62 -6.71
N LEU A 11 -2.94 -0.94 -7.28
CA LEU A 11 -2.49 -0.43 -8.57
C LEU A 11 -3.32 -1.01 -9.73
N VAL A 12 -3.66 -2.30 -9.66
CA VAL A 12 -4.55 -2.97 -10.62
C VAL A 12 -5.95 -2.39 -10.56
N ALA A 13 -6.48 -2.13 -9.35
CA ALA A 13 -7.77 -1.49 -9.16
C ALA A 13 -7.80 -0.07 -9.76
N ARG A 14 -6.70 0.67 -9.70
CA ARG A 14 -6.57 1.97 -10.39
C ARG A 14 -6.62 1.80 -11.91
N ALA A 15 -5.84 0.87 -12.47
CA ALA A 15 -5.80 0.66 -13.92
C ALA A 15 -7.19 0.28 -14.46
N ASN A 16 -7.90 -0.62 -13.77
CA ASN A 16 -9.25 -1.02 -14.15
C ASN A 16 -10.27 0.11 -14.05
N ALA A 17 -10.13 1.00 -13.06
CA ALA A 17 -10.99 2.18 -12.97
C ALA A 17 -10.78 3.12 -14.17
N ASP A 18 -9.52 3.34 -14.57
CA ASP A 18 -9.18 4.17 -15.74
C ASP A 18 -9.72 3.56 -17.03
N ARG A 19 -9.49 2.25 -17.26
CA ARG A 19 -10.00 1.54 -18.44
C ARG A 19 -11.52 1.55 -18.52
N ALA A 20 -12.20 1.47 -17.38
CA ALA A 20 -13.66 1.53 -17.29
C ALA A 20 -14.23 2.96 -17.41
N GLY A 21 -13.39 3.99 -17.63
CA GLY A 21 -13.81 5.38 -17.69
C GLY A 21 -14.38 5.92 -16.38
N ARG A 22 -14.11 5.23 -15.25
CA ARG A 22 -14.54 5.69 -13.92
C ARG A 22 -13.65 6.83 -13.47
N SER A 23 -14.19 7.69 -12.63
CA SER A 23 -13.43 8.79 -12.03
C SER A 23 -13.60 8.81 -10.52
N SER A 24 -12.63 9.41 -9.85
CA SER A 24 -12.65 9.65 -8.40
C SER A 24 -12.76 8.39 -7.53
N THR A 25 -12.33 7.22 -8.04
CA THR A 25 -12.25 6.00 -7.22
C THR A 25 -11.17 6.13 -6.15
N ILE A 26 -11.27 5.32 -5.09
CA ILE A 26 -10.27 5.32 -4.00
C ILE A 26 -8.87 4.97 -4.53
N SER A 27 -8.74 3.94 -5.38
CA SER A 27 -7.46 3.55 -5.97
C SER A 27 -6.84 4.65 -6.85
N GLN A 28 -7.65 5.37 -7.63
CA GLN A 28 -7.21 6.53 -8.40
C GLN A 28 -6.72 7.67 -7.49
N LYS A 29 -7.42 7.92 -6.38
CA LYS A 29 -7.03 8.95 -5.40
C LYS A 29 -5.72 8.58 -4.69
N VAL A 30 -5.53 7.32 -4.31
CA VAL A 30 -4.26 6.83 -3.75
C VAL A 30 -3.12 7.11 -4.72
N VAL A 31 -3.22 6.64 -5.97
CA VAL A 31 -2.13 6.82 -6.95
C VAL A 31 -1.86 8.30 -7.23
N ARG A 32 -2.90 9.14 -7.31
CA ARG A 32 -2.73 10.59 -7.46
C ARG A 32 -1.95 11.22 -6.31
N GLN A 33 -2.21 10.78 -5.08
CA GLN A 33 -1.52 11.23 -3.86
C GLN A 33 -0.06 10.75 -3.82
N LEU A 34 0.24 9.57 -4.37
CA LEU A 34 1.62 9.12 -4.52
C LEU A 34 2.36 9.96 -5.58
N ILE A 35 1.71 10.23 -6.72
CA ILE A 35 2.28 11.03 -7.81
C ILE A 35 2.54 12.49 -7.38
N SER A 36 1.75 13.06 -6.46
CA SER A 36 2.01 14.42 -5.98
C SER A 36 3.34 14.59 -5.26
N GLY A 37 4.02 13.50 -4.88
CA GLY A 37 5.36 13.53 -4.30
C GLY A 37 5.43 14.07 -2.86
N THR A 38 4.31 14.54 -2.31
CA THR A 38 4.20 15.02 -0.92
C THR A 38 2.87 14.61 -0.30
N LEU A 39 2.89 14.24 0.98
CA LEU A 39 1.70 14.02 1.82
C LEU A 39 1.85 14.82 3.11
N ASN A 40 0.90 15.70 3.39
CA ASN A 40 0.88 16.48 4.64
C ASN A 40 2.20 17.21 4.93
N GLY A 41 2.86 17.72 3.88
CA GLY A 41 4.15 18.41 3.95
C GLY A 41 5.38 17.50 3.98
N GLU A 42 5.21 16.18 4.01
CA GLU A 42 6.32 15.22 3.95
C GLU A 42 6.55 14.71 2.52
N PRO A 43 7.80 14.71 2.01
CA PRO A 43 8.11 14.09 0.73
C PRO A 43 7.79 12.59 0.72
N VAL A 44 7.31 12.09 -0.40
CA VAL A 44 6.89 10.69 -0.61
C VAL A 44 7.83 10.00 -1.58
N GLN A 45 8.32 8.84 -1.18
CA GLN A 45 9.08 7.93 -2.02
C GLN A 45 8.29 6.64 -2.24
N LEU A 46 8.05 6.27 -3.49
CA LEU A 46 7.50 4.96 -3.84
C LEU A 46 8.59 3.88 -3.74
N ALA A 47 8.25 2.72 -3.17
CA ALA A 47 9.11 1.55 -3.20
C ALA A 47 8.33 0.30 -3.63
N MET A 48 8.89 -0.45 -4.56
CA MET A 48 8.36 -1.73 -5.06
C MET A 48 9.53 -2.65 -5.41
N SER A 49 9.30 -3.97 -5.40
CA SER A 49 10.28 -4.94 -5.89
C SER A 49 10.08 -5.27 -7.37
N PHE A 50 11.11 -5.81 -8.02
CA PHE A 50 10.99 -6.35 -9.38
C PHE A 50 9.83 -7.35 -9.48
N LYS A 51 9.72 -8.25 -8.50
CA LYS A 51 8.63 -9.23 -8.44
C LYS A 51 7.25 -8.56 -8.41
N MET A 52 7.05 -7.52 -7.61
CA MET A 52 5.77 -6.80 -7.57
C MET A 52 5.44 -6.14 -8.92
N ILE A 53 6.43 -5.58 -9.61
CA ILE A 53 6.25 -4.96 -10.93
C ILE A 53 5.91 -6.02 -11.98
N ASP A 54 6.58 -7.17 -11.95
CA ASP A 54 6.31 -8.29 -12.85
C ASP A 54 4.92 -8.87 -12.59
N THR A 55 4.52 -9.03 -11.32
CA THR A 55 3.16 -9.44 -10.95
C THR A 55 2.13 -8.43 -11.47
N TYR A 56 2.35 -7.13 -11.27
CA TYR A 56 1.47 -6.08 -11.78
C TYR A 56 1.29 -6.18 -13.29
N ARG A 57 2.39 -6.30 -14.05
CA ARG A 57 2.37 -6.51 -15.51
C ARG A 57 1.58 -7.76 -15.89
N GLY A 58 1.86 -8.88 -15.22
CA GLY A 58 1.18 -10.16 -15.46
C GLY A 58 -0.33 -10.07 -15.25
N VAL A 59 -0.76 -9.41 -14.16
CA VAL A 59 -2.19 -9.22 -13.87
C VAL A 59 -2.87 -8.30 -14.89
N LEU A 60 -2.20 -7.25 -15.38
CA LEU A 60 -2.76 -6.43 -16.46
C LEU A 60 -2.95 -7.24 -17.75
N LEU A 61 -1.95 -8.03 -18.15
CA LEU A 61 -2.06 -8.89 -19.33
C LEU A 61 -3.21 -9.90 -19.19
N GLN A 62 -3.35 -10.54 -18.03
CA GLN A 62 -4.46 -11.46 -17.75
C GLN A 62 -5.84 -10.78 -17.81
N LYS A 63 -5.91 -9.49 -17.44
CA LYS A 63 -7.14 -8.68 -17.57
C LYS A 63 -7.37 -8.15 -18.99
N GLY A 64 -6.55 -8.56 -19.97
CA GLY A 64 -6.74 -8.24 -21.38
C GLY A 64 -6.35 -6.79 -21.73
N TYR A 65 -5.38 -6.21 -21.02
CA TYR A 65 -4.65 -5.05 -21.51
C TYR A 65 -3.67 -5.52 -22.58
N ASP A 66 -3.44 -4.69 -23.60
CA ASP A 66 -2.36 -4.97 -24.55
C ASP A 66 -0.99 -4.86 -23.87
N ARG A 67 0.01 -5.48 -24.50
CA ARG A 67 1.36 -5.57 -23.95
C ARG A 67 1.99 -4.20 -23.75
N ASP A 68 1.84 -3.31 -24.71
CA ASP A 68 2.48 -2.00 -24.68
C ASP A 68 1.91 -1.13 -23.56
N ALA A 69 0.58 -1.16 -23.36
CA ALA A 69 -0.08 -0.49 -22.24
C ALA A 69 0.36 -1.06 -20.88
N ALA A 70 0.49 -2.38 -20.77
CA ALA A 70 0.97 -3.02 -19.54
C ALA A 70 2.43 -2.64 -19.22
N GLU A 71 3.31 -2.66 -20.23
CA GLU A 71 4.71 -2.23 -20.09
C GLU A 71 4.82 -0.75 -19.74
N GLN A 72 4.08 0.12 -20.43
CA GLN A 72 4.10 1.56 -20.17
C GLN A 72 3.61 1.88 -18.75
N SER A 73 2.58 1.17 -18.27
CA SER A 73 2.08 1.35 -16.90
C SER A 73 3.10 0.89 -15.87
N ALA A 74 3.76 -0.25 -16.08
CA ALA A 74 4.83 -0.75 -15.22
C ALA A 74 6.05 0.20 -15.22
N GLN A 75 6.45 0.68 -16.39
CA GLN A 75 7.55 1.62 -16.55
C GLN A 75 7.27 2.95 -15.84
N SER A 76 6.03 3.44 -15.88
CA SER A 76 5.63 4.65 -15.15
C SER A 76 5.83 4.49 -13.63
N LEU A 77 5.59 3.29 -13.07
CA LEU A 77 5.86 3.02 -11.65
C LEU A 77 7.37 3.03 -11.35
N ILE A 78 8.19 2.44 -12.22
CA ILE A 78 9.65 2.47 -12.10
C ILE A 78 10.16 3.92 -12.14
N GLU A 79 9.62 4.74 -13.03
CA GLU A 79 9.99 6.15 -13.14
C GLU A 79 9.59 6.96 -11.91
N LEU A 80 8.40 6.72 -11.34
CA LEU A 80 8.00 7.32 -10.06
C LEU A 80 8.93 6.94 -8.91
N MET A 81 9.46 5.72 -8.91
CA MET A 81 10.46 5.32 -7.93
C MET A 81 11.79 6.03 -8.15
N ARG A 82 12.30 6.00 -9.39
CA ARG A 82 13.63 6.50 -9.77
C ARG A 82 13.74 8.01 -9.65
N TYR A 83 12.68 8.73 -9.97
CA TYR A 83 12.63 10.19 -9.90
C TYR A 83 11.94 10.72 -8.63
N GLY A 84 11.65 9.82 -7.67
CA GLY A 84 11.19 10.21 -6.34
C GLY A 84 12.32 10.84 -5.49
N PRO A 85 11.99 11.40 -4.30
CA PRO A 85 12.92 12.15 -3.46
C PRO A 85 14.20 11.41 -3.05
N ALA A 86 14.15 10.09 -2.92
CA ALA A 86 15.29 9.26 -2.56
C ALA A 86 15.91 8.52 -3.75
N GLY A 87 15.24 8.52 -4.91
CA GLY A 87 15.69 7.88 -6.15
C GLY A 87 15.92 6.38 -6.01
N PHE A 88 14.84 5.60 -6.00
CA PHE A 88 14.92 4.14 -5.88
C PHE A 88 14.86 3.45 -7.24
N ASP A 89 15.70 2.44 -7.42
CA ASP A 89 15.44 1.37 -8.38
C ASP A 89 14.55 0.30 -7.74
N PRO A 90 13.85 -0.53 -8.55
CA PRO A 90 13.10 -1.65 -8.03
C PRO A 90 13.97 -2.56 -7.14
N TYR A 91 13.43 -2.93 -5.98
CA TYR A 91 14.15 -3.73 -5.01
C TYR A 91 14.28 -5.17 -5.47
N LEU A 92 15.49 -5.73 -5.33
CA LEU A 92 15.70 -7.17 -5.41
C LEU A 92 15.53 -7.76 -4.01
N VAL A 93 14.37 -8.39 -3.78
CA VAL A 93 14.08 -9.08 -2.53
C VAL A 93 14.39 -10.55 -2.72
N LEU A 94 15.57 -10.99 -2.24
CA LEU A 94 15.95 -12.39 -2.21
C LEU A 94 15.21 -13.06 -1.05
N GLY A 95 14.50 -14.16 -1.32
CA GLY A 95 13.61 -14.81 -0.37
C GLY A 95 14.26 -15.02 1.00
N GLY A 96 13.77 -14.30 2.01
CA GLY A 96 13.90 -14.69 3.41
C GLY A 96 12.77 -15.63 3.76
N THR A 97 12.95 -16.46 4.79
CA THR A 97 11.91 -17.34 5.33
C THR A 97 10.60 -16.54 5.41
N PRO A 98 9.51 -16.96 4.73
CA PRO A 98 8.23 -16.31 4.91
C PRO A 98 7.98 -16.22 6.41
N ASP A 99 7.58 -15.05 6.92
CA ASP A 99 6.93 -15.03 8.23
C ASP A 99 5.83 -16.10 8.14
N PRO A 100 5.92 -17.20 8.91
CA PRO A 100 5.03 -18.35 8.73
C PRO A 100 3.55 -18.00 9.01
N SER A 101 3.28 -16.79 9.50
CA SER A 101 1.94 -16.22 9.62
C SER A 101 1.36 -15.66 8.31
N LEU A 102 2.18 -15.38 7.29
CA LEU A 102 1.74 -14.88 5.99
C LEU A 102 1.29 -16.04 5.11
N ARG A 103 -0.01 -16.08 4.81
CA ARG A 103 -0.66 -17.19 4.08
C ARG A 103 -0.43 -17.14 2.57
N ASP A 104 -0.10 -15.98 2.01
CA ASP A 104 0.11 -15.80 0.56
C ASP A 104 1.56 -15.37 0.24
N ILE A 105 2.14 -16.00 -0.78
CA ILE A 105 3.48 -15.72 -1.30
C ILE A 105 3.56 -14.33 -1.95
N GLU A 106 2.45 -13.81 -2.48
CA GLU A 106 2.36 -12.46 -3.03
C GLU A 106 2.42 -11.39 -1.93
N ASP A 107 1.58 -11.52 -0.91
CA ASP A 107 1.53 -10.61 0.24
C ASP A 107 2.84 -10.65 1.06
N GLY A 108 3.46 -11.84 1.16
CA GLY A 108 4.82 -11.99 1.69
C GLY A 108 5.86 -11.18 0.92
N GLY A 109 5.69 -11.04 -0.40
CA GLY A 109 6.53 -10.20 -1.25
C GLY A 109 6.37 -8.70 -0.96
N VAL A 110 5.13 -8.25 -0.72
CA VAL A 110 4.84 -6.84 -0.35
C VAL A 110 5.47 -6.49 0.99
N LEU A 111 5.28 -7.33 2.01
CA LEU A 111 5.87 -7.08 3.34
C LEU A 111 7.40 -7.12 3.32
N SER A 112 7.97 -8.09 2.61
CA SER A 112 9.44 -8.19 2.48
C SER A 112 10.02 -6.97 1.76
N THR A 113 9.33 -6.46 0.74
CA THR A 113 9.70 -5.21 0.06
C THR A 113 9.61 -4.02 1.03
N ALA A 114 8.54 -3.94 1.83
CA ALA A 114 8.38 -2.89 2.83
C ALA A 114 9.50 -2.89 3.87
N TYR A 115 9.96 -4.06 4.31
CA TYR A 115 11.11 -4.16 5.20
C TYR A 115 12.43 -3.79 4.52
N ALA A 116 12.68 -4.30 3.31
CA ALA A 116 13.90 -3.97 2.56
C ALA A 116 14.01 -2.47 2.22
N ALA A 117 12.88 -1.82 1.94
CA ALA A 117 12.82 -0.40 1.63
C ALA A 117 12.77 0.50 2.89
N HIS A 118 12.79 -0.06 4.10
CA HIS A 118 12.53 0.68 5.33
C HIS A 118 11.24 1.53 5.22
N ALA A 119 10.17 0.94 4.70
CA ALA A 119 8.91 1.61 4.41
C ALA A 119 8.18 2.05 5.68
N ASN A 120 7.56 3.23 5.61
CA ASN A 120 6.72 3.76 6.67
C ASN A 120 5.28 3.24 6.55
N VAL A 121 4.81 3.04 5.31
CA VAL A 121 3.41 2.72 5.02
C VAL A 121 3.33 1.61 3.95
N VAL A 122 2.48 0.62 4.20
CA VAL A 122 1.93 -0.30 3.19
C VAL A 122 0.46 0.04 2.97
N ILE A 123 0.04 0.15 1.71
CA ILE A 123 -1.36 0.41 1.35
C ILE A 123 -1.95 -0.86 0.74
N THR A 124 -2.93 -1.46 1.39
CA THR A 124 -3.58 -2.72 0.96
C THR A 124 -5.04 -2.76 1.39
N ASP A 125 -5.92 -3.34 0.57
CA ASP A 125 -7.30 -3.64 0.96
C ASP A 125 -7.44 -4.97 1.73
N ASN A 126 -6.34 -5.72 1.87
CA ASN A 126 -6.31 -7.04 2.45
C ASN A 126 -5.53 -7.10 3.78
N LEU A 127 -5.83 -6.19 4.70
CA LEU A 127 -5.09 -6.04 5.97
C LEU A 127 -4.95 -7.32 6.81
N LYS A 128 -5.90 -8.26 6.70
CA LYS A 128 -5.87 -9.52 7.45
C LYS A 128 -4.61 -10.34 7.17
N ASP A 129 -4.09 -10.25 5.95
CA ASP A 129 -2.93 -11.06 5.53
C ASP A 129 -1.61 -10.42 5.99
N PHE A 130 -1.67 -9.22 6.56
CA PHE A 130 -0.55 -8.55 7.21
C PHE A 130 -0.63 -8.63 8.75
N ALA A 131 -1.67 -9.25 9.32
CA ALA A 131 -1.86 -9.41 10.75
C ALA A 131 -0.97 -10.55 11.29
N GLY A 132 0.27 -10.21 11.66
CA GLY A 132 1.20 -11.10 12.38
C GLY A 132 1.03 -11.01 13.90
N GLN A 133 1.77 -11.84 14.65
CA GLN A 133 1.75 -11.83 16.13
C GLN A 133 2.22 -10.49 16.74
N ASP A 134 3.03 -9.75 16.00
CA ASP A 134 3.59 -8.44 16.37
C ASP A 134 2.70 -7.25 15.92
N ALA A 135 1.55 -7.52 15.31
CA ALA A 135 0.69 -6.47 14.77
C ALA A 135 -0.30 -5.92 15.80
N GLU A 136 -0.29 -4.60 16.00
CA GLU A 136 -1.27 -3.86 16.78
C GLU A 136 -2.37 -3.35 15.83
N GLY A 137 -3.63 -3.76 16.05
CA GLY A 137 -4.77 -3.27 15.28
C GLY A 137 -5.41 -2.02 15.88
N TYR A 138 -5.87 -1.09 15.04
CA TYR A 138 -6.59 0.12 15.46
C TYR A 138 -7.83 0.35 14.60
N VAL A 139 -8.97 0.62 15.23
CA VAL A 139 -10.25 0.88 14.54
C VAL A 139 -10.24 2.31 13.99
N THR A 140 -10.41 2.45 12.68
CA THR A 140 -10.17 3.72 11.98
C THR A 140 -11.44 4.41 11.53
N SER A 141 -12.20 3.73 10.67
CA SER A 141 -13.38 4.28 10.04
C SER A 141 -14.38 3.19 9.72
N VAL A 142 -15.50 3.59 9.15
CA VAL A 142 -16.58 2.69 8.80
C VAL A 142 -16.87 2.87 7.31
N ALA A 143 -16.67 1.82 6.53
CA ALA A 143 -17.01 1.79 5.12
C ALA A 143 -18.44 1.28 4.93
N ARG A 144 -19.27 2.07 4.22
CA ARG A 144 -20.56 1.58 3.71
C ARG A 144 -20.32 0.90 2.37
N MET A 145 -20.71 -0.36 2.27
CA MET A 145 -20.65 -1.15 1.05
C MET A 145 -21.84 -0.82 0.13
N ALA A 146 -21.73 -1.24 -1.13
CA ALA A 146 -22.78 -1.01 -2.14
C ALA A 146 -24.10 -1.73 -1.82
N ASP A 147 -24.04 -2.80 -1.03
CA ASP A 147 -25.19 -3.55 -0.53
C ASP A 147 -25.81 -2.94 0.76
N GLY A 148 -25.34 -1.78 1.19
CA GLY A 148 -25.79 -1.11 2.41
C GLY A 148 -25.18 -1.66 3.69
N SER A 149 -24.40 -2.75 3.62
CA SER A 149 -23.69 -3.27 4.77
C SER A 149 -22.62 -2.30 5.25
N VAL A 150 -22.35 -2.35 6.55
CA VAL A 150 -21.43 -1.47 7.24
C VAL A 150 -20.24 -2.32 7.67
N ARG A 151 -19.05 -2.01 7.16
CA ARG A 151 -17.81 -2.68 7.52
C ARG A 151 -16.92 -1.73 8.31
N GLU A 152 -16.57 -2.14 9.53
CA GLU A 152 -15.52 -1.47 10.28
C GLU A 152 -14.17 -1.69 9.57
N LEU A 153 -13.50 -0.58 9.27
CA LEU A 153 -12.12 -0.57 8.80
C LEU A 153 -11.19 -0.46 9.99
N TYR A 154 -10.00 -1.00 9.79
CA TYR A 154 -8.92 -0.91 10.75
C TYR A 154 -7.61 -0.72 10.00
N CYS A 155 -6.60 -0.22 10.70
CA CYS A 155 -5.21 -0.27 10.27
C CYS A 155 -4.41 -1.19 11.20
N LEU A 156 -3.22 -1.60 10.76
CA LEU A 156 -2.26 -2.31 11.58
C LEU A 156 -1.00 -1.46 11.76
N ILE A 157 -0.38 -1.57 12.93
CA ILE A 157 0.97 -1.11 13.20
C ILE A 157 1.81 -2.35 13.47
N ARG A 158 2.90 -2.55 12.71
CA ARG A 158 3.89 -3.60 12.95
C ARG A 158 5.22 -3.01 13.37
N GLN A 159 6.00 -3.81 14.09
CA GLN A 159 7.39 -3.46 14.36
C GLN A 159 8.27 -4.02 13.25
N ARG A 160 9.03 -3.14 12.60
CA ARG A 160 10.02 -3.53 11.61
C ARG A 160 11.26 -4.10 12.30
N PRO A 161 12.06 -4.93 11.60
CA PRO A 161 13.31 -5.47 12.15
C PRO A 161 14.31 -4.41 12.62
N ASP A 162 14.27 -3.19 12.08
CA ASP A 162 15.11 -2.07 12.48
C ASP A 162 14.59 -1.28 13.70
N GLY A 163 13.57 -1.80 14.39
CA GLY A 163 12.98 -1.21 15.58
C GLY A 163 12.00 -0.06 15.33
N LYS A 164 11.78 0.33 14.06
CA LYS A 164 10.79 1.36 13.69
C LYS A 164 9.43 0.73 13.38
N SER A 165 8.40 1.57 13.25
CA SER A 165 7.05 1.10 12.93
C SER A 165 6.78 1.08 11.43
N LEU A 166 6.03 0.07 10.98
CA LEU A 166 5.36 0.01 9.69
C LEU A 166 3.85 0.14 9.90
N ILE A 167 3.21 1.03 9.15
CA ILE A 167 1.76 1.19 9.15
C ILE A 167 1.20 0.44 7.95
N VAL A 168 0.25 -0.47 8.17
CA VAL A 168 -0.51 -1.11 7.09
C VAL A 168 -1.92 -0.52 7.10
N VAL A 169 -2.32 0.14 6.01
CA VAL A 169 -3.53 0.97 5.96
C VAL A 169 -4.40 0.62 4.77
N HIS A 170 -5.72 0.67 4.99
CA HIS A 170 -6.70 0.54 3.92
C HIS A 170 -6.64 1.74 2.96
N PRO A 171 -6.79 1.56 1.62
CA PRO A 171 -6.80 2.66 0.65
C PRO A 171 -7.75 3.81 1.01
N ALA A 172 -8.93 3.50 1.55
CA ALA A 172 -9.91 4.52 1.96
C ALA A 172 -9.42 5.39 3.12
N ASP A 173 -8.81 4.77 4.14
CA ASP A 173 -8.24 5.48 5.28
C ASP A 173 -7.04 6.31 4.85
N PHE A 174 -6.16 5.76 4.00
CA PHE A 174 -5.03 6.49 3.45
C PHE A 174 -5.45 7.81 2.77
N VAL A 175 -6.48 7.76 1.92
CA VAL A 175 -7.02 8.95 1.25
C VAL A 175 -7.57 9.94 2.27
N MET A 176 -8.35 9.47 3.25
CA MET A 176 -8.98 10.30 4.28
C MET A 176 -7.93 10.95 5.21
N TRP A 177 -6.89 10.22 5.59
CA TRP A 177 -5.79 10.70 6.42
C TRP A 177 -4.97 11.77 5.72
N THR A 178 -4.73 11.58 4.42
CA THR A 178 -4.09 12.60 3.60
C THR A 178 -4.96 13.86 3.52
N GLN A 179 -6.27 13.73 3.33
CA GLN A 179 -7.18 14.88 3.24
C GLN A 179 -7.36 15.62 4.56
N SER A 180 -7.24 14.92 5.69
CA SER A 180 -7.40 15.51 7.03
C SER A 180 -6.09 16.03 7.63
N GLY A 181 -4.96 15.90 6.93
CA GLY A 181 -3.67 16.32 7.46
C GLY A 181 -3.10 15.39 8.54
N LEU A 182 -3.64 14.16 8.70
CA LEU A 182 -3.15 13.22 9.71
C LEU A 182 -1.73 12.77 9.38
N LYS A 183 -0.83 12.87 10.36
CA LYS A 183 0.55 12.38 10.20
C LYS A 183 0.58 10.85 10.13
N PHE A 184 1.26 10.30 9.13
CA PHE A 184 1.49 8.86 8.98
C PHE A 184 2.58 8.38 9.95
N SER A 185 2.23 8.26 11.23
CA SER A 185 3.12 7.75 12.28
C SER A 185 2.35 6.92 13.31
N ALA A 186 3.02 5.93 13.90
CA ALA A 186 2.42 5.09 14.93
C ALA A 186 1.88 5.92 16.11
N ALA A 187 2.62 6.95 16.54
CA ALA A 187 2.20 7.85 17.61
C ALA A 187 0.89 8.59 17.27
N ALA A 188 0.77 9.12 16.05
CA ALA A 188 -0.44 9.83 15.63
C ALA A 188 -1.66 8.89 15.53
N ILE A 189 -1.46 7.67 15.03
CA ILE A 189 -2.53 6.65 14.94
C ILE A 189 -2.99 6.23 16.34
N ARG A 190 -2.05 5.90 17.23
CA ARG A 190 -2.32 5.54 18.64
C ARG A 190 -3.06 6.63 19.40
N ALA A 191 -2.72 7.89 19.14
CA ALA A 191 -3.40 9.03 19.77
C ALA A 191 -4.82 9.26 19.22
N ARG A 192 -5.09 8.85 17.97
CA ARG A 192 -6.33 9.19 17.25
C ARG A 192 -7.39 8.09 17.30
N TYR A 193 -6.97 6.84 17.37
CA TYR A 193 -7.81 5.66 17.15
C TYR A 193 -7.76 4.70 18.32
N ALA A 194 -8.90 4.04 18.59
CA ALA A 194 -8.98 3.03 19.62
C ALA A 194 -8.29 1.74 19.17
N ALA A 195 -7.58 1.09 20.09
CA ALA A 195 -7.03 -0.23 19.84
C ALA A 195 -8.17 -1.22 19.52
N LYS A 196 -7.96 -2.01 18.47
CA LYS A 196 -8.86 -3.11 18.12
C LYS A 196 -8.67 -4.23 19.13
N PRO A 197 -9.73 -4.76 19.75
CA PRO A 197 -9.62 -5.94 20.61
C PRO A 197 -8.97 -7.09 19.84
N GLN A 198 -7.96 -7.73 20.42
CA GLN A 198 -7.46 -9.00 19.88
C GLN A 198 -8.56 -10.06 20.06
N PRO A 199 -8.85 -10.87 19.03
CA PRO A 199 -9.81 -11.97 19.15
C PRO A 199 -9.34 -13.04 20.14
#